data_AF-A0A940FG54-F1
#
_entry.id   AF-A0A940FG54-F1
#
_cell.length_a   1.000
_cell.length_b   1.000
_cell.length_c   1.000
_cell.angle_alpha   90.00
_cell.angle_beta   90.00
_cell.angle_gamma   90.00
#
_symmetry.space_group_name_H-M   'P 1'
#
loop_
_entity.id
_entity.type
_entity.pdbx_description
1 polymer ?
#
loop_
_entity_poly.entity_id
_entity_poly.type
_entity_poly.pdbx_seq_one_letter_code
_entity_poly.pdbx_strand_id
1 'polypeptide(L)'
;MQFDSIDDYFEPGGTLAEQLGDEVLRRDLEHQEWLLRNLAANREDRALEEARQDALAAGRTEPSDDDVAKWLTTLQAAEKDLPPDDCWA
;
A
#
# COMPACT_ATOMS: atom_id res chain seq x y z
N MET A 1 -8.10 48.43 8.13
CA MET A 1 -8.14 46.98 7.90
C MET A 1 -8.68 46.38 9.17
N GLN A 2 -9.91 45.86 9.13
CA GLN A 2 -10.46 45.09 10.23
C GLN A 2 -9.82 43.70 10.11
N PHE A 3 -9.18 43.24 11.17
CA PHE A 3 -8.74 41.86 11.29
C PHE A 3 -9.99 41.06 11.65
N ASP A 4 -10.44 40.19 10.75
CA ASP A 4 -11.45 39.20 11.06
C ASP A 4 -10.87 38.29 12.15
N SER A 5 -11.58 38.17 13.27
CA SER A 5 -11.13 37.45 14.45
C SER A 5 -10.95 35.97 14.13
N ILE A 6 -9.87 35.39 14.65
CA ILE A 6 -9.55 33.96 14.54
C ILE A 6 -10.63 33.05 15.17
N ASP A 7 -11.61 33.67 15.86
CA ASP A 7 -12.74 33.05 16.52
C ASP A 7 -13.76 32.41 15.55
N ASP A 8 -13.70 32.68 14.24
CA ASP A 8 -14.55 32.01 13.24
C ASP A 8 -14.02 30.63 12.79
N TYR A 9 -12.78 30.25 13.14
CA TYR A 9 -12.17 28.96 12.75
C TYR A 9 -12.37 27.83 13.77
N PHE A 10 -12.98 28.10 14.92
CA PHE A 10 -13.15 27.13 16.00
C PHE A 10 -14.64 27.01 16.38
N GLU A 11 -15.42 26.30 15.55
CA GLU A 11 -16.75 25.85 15.97
C GLU A 11 -16.67 24.96 17.24
N PRO A 12 -17.67 25.00 18.13
CA PRO A 12 -17.56 24.40 19.46
C PRO A 12 -17.87 22.89 19.40
N GLY A 13 -16.87 22.05 19.64
CA GLY A 13 -17.13 20.61 19.78
C GLY A 13 -15.96 19.69 20.17
N GLY A 14 -14.71 20.15 20.06
CA GLY A 14 -13.55 19.35 20.46
C GLY A 14 -12.30 20.20 20.63
N THR A 15 -11.43 19.82 21.56
CA THR A 15 -10.19 20.55 21.83
C THR A 15 -9.28 20.51 20.58
N LEU A 16 -8.46 21.54 20.37
CA LEU A 16 -7.47 21.58 19.27
C LEU A 16 -6.56 20.32 19.26
N ALA A 17 -6.34 19.70 20.42
CA ALA A 17 -5.63 18.44 20.56
C ALA A 17 -6.40 17.24 19.95
N GLU A 18 -7.73 17.21 20.05
CA GLU A 18 -8.58 16.19 19.43
C GLU A 18 -8.59 16.33 17.89
N GLN A 19 -8.72 17.56 17.38
CA GLN A 19 -8.69 17.81 15.92
C GLN A 19 -7.33 17.50 15.28
N LEU A 20 -6.23 17.84 15.96
CA LEU A 20 -4.88 17.50 15.48
C LEU A 20 -4.62 15.99 15.60
N GLY A 21 -5.17 15.32 16.61
CA GLY A 21 -5.12 13.86 16.75
C GLY A 21 -5.84 13.14 15.62
N ASP A 22 -7.05 13.59 15.28
CA ASP A 22 -7.87 13.02 14.21
C ASP A 22 -7.22 13.23 12.82
N GLU A 23 -6.63 14.40 12.57
CA GLU A 23 -5.92 14.68 11.32
C GLU A 23 -4.64 13.84 11.17
N VAL A 24 -3.89 13.63 12.25
CA VAL A 24 -2.71 12.76 12.24
C VAL A 24 -3.12 11.31 11.96
N LEU A 25 -4.16 10.81 12.63
CA LEU A 25 -4.67 9.46 12.40
C LEU A 25 -5.17 9.29 10.96
N ARG A 26 -5.88 10.28 10.41
CA ARG A 26 -6.36 10.27 9.03
C ARG A 26 -5.21 10.19 8.04
N ARG A 27 -4.18 11.02 8.21
CA ARG A 27 -2.99 11.00 7.35
C ARG A 27 -2.21 9.69 7.45
N ASP A 28 -2.14 9.10 8.65
CA ASP A 28 -1.50 7.81 8.85
C ASP A 28 -2.26 6.69 8.13
N LEU A 29 -3.59 6.67 8.22
CA LEU A 29 -4.43 5.74 7.46
C LEU A 29 -4.29 5.94 5.95
N GLU A 30 -4.32 7.17 5.45
CA GLU A 30 -4.10 7.50 4.04
C GLU A 30 -2.70 7.02 3.56
N HIS A 31 -1.68 7.17 4.40
CA HIS A 31 -0.33 6.69 4.12
C HIS A 31 -0.24 5.16 4.11
N GLN A 32 -0.86 4.48 5.08
CA GLN A 32 -0.95 3.03 5.13
C GLN A 32 -1.69 2.46 3.91
N GLU A 33 -2.81 3.08 3.50
CA GLU A 33 -3.52 2.71 2.28
C GLU A 33 -2.64 2.87 1.03
N TRP A 34 -1.90 3.97 0.93
CA TRP A 34 -0.97 4.21 -0.16
C TRP A 34 0.15 3.14 -0.20
N LEU A 35 0.71 2.79 0.96
CA LEU A 35 1.71 1.73 1.07
C LEU A 35 1.14 0.37 0.62
N LEU A 36 -0.07 0.02 1.06
CA LEU A 36 -0.73 -1.23 0.68
C LEU A 36 -0.99 -1.31 -0.83
N ARG A 37 -1.44 -0.21 -1.45
CA ARG A 37 -1.66 -0.17 -2.91
C ARG A 37 -0.36 -0.32 -3.69
N ASN A 38 0.71 0.35 -3.28
CA ASN A 38 2.02 0.19 -3.94
C ASN A 38 2.61 -1.20 -3.74
N LEU A 39 2.43 -1.79 -2.55
CA LEU A 39 2.88 -3.16 -2.29
C LEU A 39 2.14 -4.15 -3.19
N ALA A 40 0.82 -4.00 -3.34
CA ALA A 40 0.01 -4.81 -4.25
C ALA A 40 0.47 -4.68 -5.71
N ALA A 41 0.68 -3.44 -6.18
CA ALA A 41 1.19 -3.19 -7.54
C ALA A 41 2.58 -3.82 -7.78
N ASN A 42 3.51 -3.66 -6.83
CA ASN A 42 4.84 -4.26 -6.92
C ASN A 42 4.79 -5.81 -6.93
N ARG A 43 3.82 -6.43 -6.24
CA ARG A 43 3.62 -7.89 -6.28
C ARG A 43 3.16 -8.35 -7.65
N GLU A 44 2.20 -7.65 -8.26
CA GLU A 44 1.70 -7.98 -9.60
C GLU A 44 2.80 -7.84 -10.65
N ASP A 45 3.57 -6.74 -10.60
CA ASP A 45 4.69 -6.52 -11.51
C ASP A 45 5.76 -7.61 -11.37
N ARG A 46 6.07 -8.01 -10.12
CA ARG A 46 7.03 -9.10 -9.87
C ARG A 46 6.51 -10.44 -10.35
N ALA A 47 5.24 -10.77 -10.11
CA ALA A 47 4.65 -12.02 -10.59
C ALA A 47 4.64 -12.09 -12.12
N LEU A 48 4.38 -10.97 -12.79
CA LEU A 48 4.42 -10.88 -14.25
C LEU A 48 5.84 -11.11 -14.79
N GLU A 49 6.85 -10.53 -14.15
CA GLU A 49 8.25 -10.68 -14.56
C GLU A 49 8.75 -12.13 -14.39
N GLU A 50 8.46 -12.75 -13.24
CA GLU A 50 8.80 -14.16 -13.00
C GLU A 50 8.05 -15.09 -13.99
N ALA A 51 6.76 -14.84 -14.23
CA ALA A 51 5.97 -15.58 -15.20
C ALA A 51 6.52 -15.44 -16.63
N ARG A 52 7.00 -14.24 -17.01
CA ARG A 52 7.67 -14.02 -18.30
C ARG A 52 8.94 -14.83 -18.42
N GLN A 53 9.77 -14.86 -17.39
CA GLN A 53 11.01 -15.64 -17.40
C GLN A 53 10.73 -17.14 -17.53
N ASP A 54 9.74 -17.66 -16.79
CA ASP A 54 9.29 -19.05 -16.91
C ASP A 54 8.74 -19.36 -18.30
N ALA A 55 7.94 -18.45 -18.88
CA ALA A 55 7.41 -18.59 -20.22
C ALA A 55 8.54 -18.67 -21.26
N LEU A 56 9.51 -17.77 -21.19
CA LEU A 56 10.70 -17.76 -22.06
C LEU A 56 11.53 -19.03 -21.91
N ALA A 57 11.74 -19.51 -20.68
CA ALA A 57 12.45 -20.76 -20.41
C ALA A 57 11.70 -21.99 -20.99
N ALA A 58 10.38 -21.95 -21.00
CA ALA A 58 9.52 -22.95 -21.64
C ALA A 58 9.42 -22.78 -23.17
N GLY A 59 10.11 -21.81 -23.76
CA GLY A 59 10.08 -21.52 -25.20
C GLY A 59 8.82 -20.79 -25.67
N ARG A 60 8.05 -20.22 -24.74
CA ARG A 60 6.88 -19.37 -25.01
C ARG A 60 7.31 -17.90 -25.01
N THR A 61 6.67 -17.08 -25.85
CA THR A 61 6.97 -15.64 -25.95
C THR A 61 6.27 -14.80 -24.90
N GLU A 62 5.16 -15.29 -24.34
CA GLU A 62 4.33 -14.59 -23.36
C GLU A 62 3.89 -15.55 -22.24
N PRO A 63 3.77 -15.05 -21.00
CA PRO A 63 3.15 -15.81 -19.91
C PRO A 63 1.65 -15.92 -20.12
N SER A 64 1.07 -17.03 -19.65
CA SER A 64 -0.38 -17.16 -19.53
C SER A 64 -0.88 -16.57 -18.21
N ASP A 65 -2.17 -16.26 -18.13
CA ASP A 65 -2.82 -15.81 -16.89
C ASP A 65 -2.62 -16.84 -15.75
N ASP A 66 -2.56 -18.13 -16.08
CA ASP A 66 -2.28 -19.22 -15.12
C ASP A 66 -0.85 -19.15 -14.57
N ASP A 67 0.13 -18.76 -15.40
CA ASP A 67 1.53 -18.58 -14.96
C ASP A 67 1.64 -17.41 -13.97
N VAL A 68 0.94 -16.30 -14.26
CA VAL A 68 0.90 -15.12 -13.38
C VAL A 68 0.19 -15.44 -12.06
N ALA A 69 -0.96 -16.13 -12.12
CA ALA A 69 -1.71 -16.53 -10.93
C ALA A 69 -0.93 -17.49 -10.02
N LYS A 70 -0.16 -18.42 -10.61
CA LYS A 70 0.76 -19.30 -9.87
C LYS A 70 1.82 -18.50 -9.12
N TRP A 71 2.44 -17.52 -9.76
CA TRP A 71 3.47 -16.69 -9.14
C TRP A 71 2.90 -15.74 -8.07
N LEU A 72 1.73 -15.15 -8.29
CA LEU A 72 1.03 -14.37 -7.26
C LEU A 72 0.77 -15.19 -5.99
N THR A 73 0.27 -16.42 -6.15
CA THR A 73 0.00 -17.33 -5.03
C THR A 73 1.29 -17.71 -4.31
N THR A 74 2.38 -17.94 -5.07
CA THR A 74 3.70 -18.29 -4.53
C THR A 74 4.31 -17.15 -3.72
N LEU A 75 4.24 -15.91 -4.24
CA LEU A 75 4.70 -14.71 -3.53
C LEU A 75 3.90 -14.46 -2.24
N GLN A 76 2.58 -14.61 -2.30
CA GLN A 76 1.72 -14.46 -1.11
C GLN A 76 2.02 -15.53 -0.04
N ALA A 77 2.30 -16.77 -0.45
CA ALA A 77 2.68 -17.83 0.48
C ALA A 77 4.03 -17.53 1.15
N ALA A 78 5.01 -17.03 0.39
CA ALA A 78 6.32 -16.64 0.91
C ALA A 78 6.23 -15.46 1.90
N GLU A 79 5.33 -14.50 1.67
CA GLU A 79 5.12 -13.38 2.58
C GLU A 79 4.49 -13.76 3.92
N LYS A 80 3.60 -14.77 3.92
CA LYS A 80 3.01 -15.28 5.17
C LYS A 80 4.06 -15.94 6.07
N ASP A 81 5.15 -16.42 5.47
CA ASP A 81 6.30 -17.00 6.15
C ASP A 81 7.40 -15.97 6.49
N LEU A 82 7.25 -14.69 6.09
CA LEU A 82 8.15 -13.65 6.58
C LEU A 82 7.89 -13.46 8.09
N PRO A 83 8.92 -13.62 8.95
CA PRO A 83 8.77 -13.29 10.36
C PRO A 83 8.38 -11.81 10.49
N PRO A 84 7.51 -11.45 11.44
CA PRO A 84 7.00 -10.09 11.58
C PRO A 84 8.08 -9.02 11.81
N ASP A 85 9.31 -9.42 12.15
CA ASP A 85 10.45 -8.55 12.36
C ASP A 85 11.17 -8.12 11.07
N ASP A 86 10.96 -8.81 9.93
CA ASP A 86 11.68 -8.52 8.67
C ASP A 86 10.91 -7.60 7.70
N CYS A 87 9.74 -7.09 8.08
CA CYS A 87 8.97 -6.17 7.21
C CYS A 87 9.46 -4.71 7.23
N TRP A 88 10.56 -4.43 7.95
CA TRP A 88 11.18 -3.09 8.10
C TRP A 88 12.73 -3.09 8.01
N ALA A 89 13.36 -4.14 7.46
CA ALA A 89 14.82 -4.21 7.31
C ALA A 89 15.36 -3.52 6.04
#